data_AF-A0A2V8LY03-F1
#
_entry.id   AF-A0A2V8LY03-F1
#
_cell.length_a   1.000
_cell.length_b   1.000
_cell.length_c   1.000
_cell.angle_alpha   90.00
_cell.angle_beta   90.00
_cell.angle_gamma   90.00
#
_symmetry.space_group_name_H-M   'P 1'
#
loop_
_entity.id
_entity.type
_entity.pdbx_description
1 polymer ?
#
loop_
_entity_poly.entity_id
_entity_poly.type
_entity_poly.pdbx_seq_one_letter_code
_entity_poly.pdbx_strand_id
1 'polypeptide(L)'
;MTSLTLLLLLQDNPRPIEVPNAMGAHTWFIILAVGAFLAWSISYSLQLHKEALERKKGRAELSRQRDGLLDQIAELETQKEAESITDKKYKQELKELKFRLSKVIDRLGAKS
;
A
#
# COMPACT_ATOMS: atom_id res chain seq x y z
N MET A 1 34.87 67.79 31.13
CA MET A 1 35.61 66.64 30.55
C MET A 1 35.13 65.31 31.14
N THR A 2 33.82 65.12 31.33
CA THR A 2 33.22 63.95 32.02
C THR A 2 32.31 63.11 31.12
N SER A 3 31.97 63.60 29.92
CA SER A 3 31.06 62.90 29.00
C SER A 3 31.75 61.85 28.11
N LEU A 4 33.07 61.94 27.92
CA LEU A 4 33.82 61.00 27.07
C LEU A 4 34.15 59.68 27.78
N THR A 5 34.42 59.74 29.09
CA THR A 5 34.65 58.55 29.92
C THR A 5 33.38 57.72 30.15
N LEU A 6 32.21 58.35 30.15
CA LEU A 6 30.93 57.66 30.34
C LEU A 6 30.47 56.93 29.05
N LEU A 7 30.89 57.40 27.88
CA LEU A 7 30.68 56.72 26.59
C LEU A 7 31.60 55.50 26.43
N LEU A 8 32.85 55.57 26.91
CA LEU A 8 33.78 54.43 26.90
C LEU A 8 33.34 53.32 27.86
N LEU A 9 32.79 53.65 29.04
CA LEU A 9 32.35 52.66 30.03
C LEU A 9 31.06 51.91 29.61
N LEU A 10 30.27 52.47 28.69
CA LEU A 10 29.07 51.82 28.16
C LEU A 10 29.38 50.82 27.05
N GLN A 11 30.57 50.89 26.46
CA GLN A 11 31.03 50.02 25.38
C GLN A 11 31.66 48.72 25.90
N ASP A 12 32.07 48.70 27.17
CA ASP A 12 32.72 47.57 27.86
C ASP A 12 31.73 46.53 28.44
N ASN A 13 30.46 46.58 28.03
CA ASN A 13 29.53 45.49 28.29
C ASN A 13 29.36 44.70 26.99
N PRO A 14 30.25 43.73 26.69
CA PRO A 14 30.02 42.80 25.61
C PRO A 14 28.85 41.94 26.04
N ARG A 15 27.62 42.34 25.70
CA ARG A 15 26.56 41.33 25.59
C ARG A 15 27.07 40.37 24.52
N PRO A 16 27.36 39.11 24.84
CA PRO A 16 27.69 38.15 23.82
C PRO A 16 26.43 38.04 22.97
N ILE A 17 26.46 38.65 21.79
CA ILE A 17 25.53 38.27 20.74
C ILE A 17 25.94 36.85 20.43
N GLU A 18 25.21 35.88 21.02
CA GLU A 18 25.27 34.49 20.60
C GLU A 18 24.87 34.48 19.13
N VAL A 19 25.87 34.59 18.26
CA VAL A 19 25.70 34.33 16.83
C VAL A 19 25.23 32.88 16.77
N PRO A 20 24.02 32.60 16.25
CA PRO A 20 23.56 31.23 16.16
C PRO A 20 24.60 30.47 15.34
N ASN A 21 25.21 29.45 15.95
CA ASN A 21 26.27 28.68 15.33
C ASN A 21 25.74 28.15 13.99
N ALA A 22 26.20 28.72 12.87
CA ALA A 22 25.74 28.34 11.53
C ALA A 22 25.95 26.85 11.28
N MET A 23 26.98 26.27 11.92
CA MET A 23 27.28 24.85 11.93
C MET A 23 26.21 24.03 12.65
N GLY A 24 25.62 24.56 13.73
CA GLY A 24 24.51 23.95 14.46
C GLY A 24 23.21 23.96 13.66
N ALA A 25 22.84 25.10 13.07
CA ALA A 25 21.65 25.21 12.22
C ALA A 25 21.72 24.25 11.01
N HIS A 26 22.90 24.12 10.40
CA HIS A 26 23.13 23.19 9.30
C HIS A 26 23.04 21.72 9.74
N THR A 27 23.56 21.39 10.92
CA THR A 27 23.46 20.04 11.49
C THR A 27 22.01 19.66 11.77
N TRP A 28 21.21 20.56 12.35
CA TRP A 28 19.77 20.33 12.58
C TRP A 28 19.00 20.16 11.27
N PHE A 29 19.33 20.93 10.23
CA PHE A 29 18.73 20.76 8.91
C PHE A 29 18.99 19.38 8.32
N ILE A 30 20.23 18.88 8.40
CA ILE A 30 20.59 17.54 7.92
C ILE A 30 19.81 16.46 8.67
N ILE A 31 19.72 16.56 10.00
CA ILE A 31 18.96 15.61 10.82
C ILE A 31 17.48 15.58 10.41
N LEU A 32 16.87 16.75 10.23
CA LEU A 32 15.48 16.84 9.78
C LEU A 32 15.28 16.31 8.35
N ALA A 33 16.19 16.63 7.43
CA ALA A 33 16.13 16.16 6.05
C ALA A 33 16.24 14.63 5.98
N VAL A 34 17.18 14.04 6.72
CA VAL A 34 17.35 12.59 6.80
C VAL A 34 16.14 11.93 7.48
N GLY A 35 15.61 12.52 8.55
CA GLY A 35 14.41 12.03 9.23
C GLY A 35 13.18 12.05 8.32
N ALA A 36 12.96 13.14 7.59
CA ALA A 36 11.87 13.25 6.61
C ALA A 36 12.05 12.25 5.46
N PHE A 37 13.28 12.06 4.97
CA PHE A 37 13.57 11.09 3.92
C PHE A 37 13.32 9.64 4.39
N LEU A 38 13.71 9.28 5.61
CA LEU A 38 13.41 7.96 6.19
C LEU A 38 11.90 7.75 6.34
N ALA A 39 11.18 8.74 6.89
CA ALA A 39 9.74 8.66 7.03
C ALA A 39 9.04 8.48 5.68
N TRP A 40 9.50 9.20 4.65
CA TRP A 40 9.02 9.05 3.28
C TRP A 40 9.32 7.66 2.72
N SER A 41 10.53 7.16 2.92
CA SER A 41 10.95 5.82 2.45
C SER A 41 10.15 4.69 3.09
N ILE A 42 9.86 4.81 4.39
CA ILE A 42 9.02 3.85 5.13
C ILE A 42 7.57 3.93 4.63
N SER A 43 7.02 5.13 4.47
CA SER A 43 5.67 5.33 3.92
C SER A 43 5.53 4.73 2.52
N TYR A 44 6.51 4.97 1.66
CA TYR A 44 6.55 4.44 0.31
C TYR A 44 6.63 2.90 0.30
N SER A 45 7.49 2.32 1.13
CA SER A 45 7.61 0.87 1.28
C SER A 45 6.30 0.24 1.75
N LEU A 46 5.61 0.87 2.71
CA LEU A 46 4.31 0.40 3.19
C LEU A 46 3.23 0.47 2.10
N GLN A 47 3.21 1.51 1.27
CA GLN A 47 2.29 1.60 0.14
C GLN A 47 2.56 0.49 -0.88
N LEU A 48 3.83 0.23 -1.21
CA LEU A 48 4.21 -0.87 -2.11
C LEU A 48 3.77 -2.23 -1.55
N HIS A 49 3.96 -2.46 -0.25
CA HIS A 49 3.51 -3.68 0.41
C HIS A 49 2.00 -3.82 0.41
N LYS A 50 1.25 -2.72 0.61
CA LYS A 50 -0.21 -2.73 0.52
C LYS A 50 -0.69 -3.06 -0.89
N GLU A 51 -0.13 -2.44 -1.92
CA GLU A 51 -0.48 -2.75 -3.31
C GLU A 51 -0.15 -4.21 -3.69
N ALA A 52 1.00 -4.71 -3.26
CA ALA A 52 1.37 -6.11 -3.46
C ALA A 52 0.41 -7.06 -2.74
N LEU A 53 -0.04 -6.70 -1.53
CA LEU A 53 -0.99 -7.48 -0.75
C LEU A 53 -2.39 -7.44 -1.37
N GLU A 54 -2.84 -6.29 -1.88
CA GLU A 54 -4.12 -6.15 -2.59
C GLU A 54 -4.14 -6.94 -3.90
N ARG A 55 -3.02 -6.94 -4.66
CA ARG A 55 -2.87 -7.80 -5.84
C ARG A 55 -2.95 -9.28 -5.46
N LYS A 56 -2.27 -9.70 -4.38
CA LYS A 56 -2.35 -11.07 -3.85
C LYS A 56 -3.75 -11.42 -3.36
N LYS A 57 -4.43 -10.53 -2.64
CA LYS A 57 -5.80 -10.72 -2.14
C LYS A 57 -6.80 -10.85 -3.29
N GLY A 58 -6.67 -10.00 -4.32
CA GLY A 58 -7.51 -10.10 -5.52
C GLY A 58 -7.28 -11.40 -6.29
N ARG A 59 -6.04 -11.90 -6.35
CA ARG A 59 -5.74 -13.21 -6.95
C ARG A 59 -6.28 -14.38 -6.11
N ALA A 60 -6.14 -14.31 -4.79
CA ALA A 60 -6.67 -15.32 -3.86
C ALA A 60 -8.21 -15.39 -3.93
N GLU A 61 -8.87 -14.23 -4.02
CA GLU A 61 -10.33 -14.15 -4.19
C GLU A 61 -10.78 -14.79 -5.51
N LEU A 62 -10.11 -14.46 -6.63
CA LEU A 62 -10.39 -15.09 -7.92
C LEU A 62 -10.12 -16.60 -7.91
N SER A 63 -9.09 -17.05 -7.17
CA SER A 63 -8.81 -18.48 -6.98
C SER A 63 -9.94 -19.18 -6.23
N ARG A 64 -10.47 -18.56 -5.16
CA ARG A 64 -11.61 -19.09 -4.41
C ARG A 64 -12.88 -19.15 -5.27
N GLN A 65 -13.11 -18.14 -6.11
CA GLN A 65 -14.25 -18.14 -7.03
C GLN A 65 -14.14 -19.26 -8.08
N ARG A 66 -12.92 -19.53 -8.59
CA ARG A 66 -12.67 -20.68 -9.46
C ARG A 66 -13.01 -21.99 -8.74
N ASP A 67 -12.51 -22.18 -7.53
CA ASP A 67 -12.71 -23.41 -6.77
C ASP A 67 -14.19 -23.65 -6.46
N GLY A 68 -14.92 -22.62 -6.02
CA GLY A 68 -16.37 -22.72 -5.79
C GLY A 68 -17.19 -23.00 -7.05
N LEU A 69 -16.75 -22.53 -8.23
CA LEU A 69 -17.41 -22.88 -9.50
C LEU A 69 -17.13 -24.32 -9.91
N LEU A 70 -15.94 -24.86 -9.59
CA LEU A 70 -15.63 -26.28 -9.81
C LEU A 70 -16.46 -27.17 -8.89
N ASP A 71 -16.63 -26.78 -7.63
CA ASP A 71 -17.49 -27.49 -6.68
C ASP A 71 -18.95 -27.52 -7.16
N GLN A 72 -19.48 -26.40 -7.68
CA GLN A 72 -20.83 -26.36 -8.26
C GLN A 72 -20.96 -27.24 -9.50
N ILE A 73 -19.92 -27.34 -10.34
CA ILE A 73 -19.92 -28.25 -11.49
C ILE A 73 -19.95 -29.71 -11.00
N ALA A 74 -19.13 -30.05 -10.01
CA ALA A 74 -19.11 -31.39 -9.43
C ALA A 74 -20.45 -31.76 -8.77
N GLU A 75 -21.09 -30.82 -8.08
CA GLU A 75 -22.42 -31.01 -7.51
C GLU A 75 -23.47 -31.20 -8.61
N LEU A 76 -23.42 -30.41 -9.68
CA LEU A 76 -24.33 -30.54 -10.82
C LEU A 76 -24.14 -31.88 -11.54
N GLU A 77 -22.91 -32.37 -11.65
CA GLU A 77 -22.60 -33.72 -12.17
C GLU A 77 -23.18 -34.80 -11.24
N THR A 78 -23.02 -34.67 -9.93
CA THR A 78 -23.59 -35.59 -8.94
C THR A 78 -25.12 -35.62 -9.01
N GLN A 79 -25.76 -34.45 -9.16
CA GLN A 79 -27.23 -34.34 -9.32
C GLN A 79 -27.71 -34.99 -10.63
N LYS A 80 -26.91 -34.89 -11.70
CA LYS A 80 -27.21 -35.61 -12.94
C LYS A 80 -27.08 -37.11 -12.77
N GLU A 81 -26.01 -37.58 -12.11
CA GLU A 81 -25.80 -39.01 -11.83
C GLU A 81 -26.90 -39.59 -10.94
N ALA A 82 -27.41 -38.80 -9.99
CA ALA A 82 -28.57 -39.14 -9.16
C ALA A 82 -29.92 -39.02 -9.89
N GLU A 83 -29.91 -38.68 -11.20
CA GLU A 83 -31.10 -38.41 -12.02
C GLU A 83 -32.05 -37.35 -11.43
N SER A 84 -31.56 -36.51 -10.52
CA SER A 84 -32.36 -35.50 -9.82
C SER A 84 -32.60 -34.23 -10.65
N ILE A 85 -31.99 -34.14 -11.83
CA ILE A 85 -32.10 -33.01 -12.75
C ILE A 85 -32.33 -33.48 -14.20
N THR A 86 -33.13 -32.73 -14.94
CA THR A 86 -33.38 -33.03 -16.36
C THR A 86 -32.17 -32.68 -17.22
N ASP A 87 -31.90 -33.50 -18.25
CA ASP A 87 -30.74 -33.33 -19.15
C ASP A 87 -30.70 -31.95 -19.83
N LYS A 88 -31.88 -31.37 -20.13
CA LYS A 88 -31.99 -30.01 -20.67
C LYS A 88 -31.52 -28.95 -19.67
N LYS A 89 -31.93 -29.07 -18.40
CA LYS A 89 -31.56 -28.13 -17.34
C LYS A 89 -30.09 -28.29 -16.96
N TYR A 90 -29.60 -29.53 -16.86
CA TYR A 90 -28.18 -29.85 -16.69
C TYR A 90 -27.30 -29.17 -17.76
N LYS A 91 -27.62 -29.35 -19.05
CA LYS A 91 -26.84 -28.76 -20.15
C LYS A 91 -26.81 -27.23 -20.10
N GLN A 92 -27.93 -26.61 -19.71
CA GLN A 92 -28.03 -25.16 -19.59
C GLN A 92 -27.15 -24.63 -18.44
N GLU A 93 -27.29 -25.21 -17.24
CA GLU A 93 -26.52 -24.81 -16.06
C GLU A 93 -25.03 -25.10 -16.22
N LEU A 94 -24.67 -26.26 -16.79
CA LEU A 94 -23.28 -26.60 -17.09
C LEU A 94 -22.65 -25.59 -18.05
N LYS A 95 -23.37 -25.17 -19.10
CA LYS A 95 -22.87 -24.17 -20.05
C LYS A 95 -22.65 -22.82 -19.37
N GLU A 96 -23.56 -22.43 -18.49
CA GLU A 96 -23.45 -21.19 -17.73
C GLU A 96 -22.28 -21.23 -16.73
N LEU A 97 -22.14 -22.30 -15.96
CA LEU A 97 -21.04 -22.50 -15.02
C LEU A 97 -19.69 -22.54 -15.74
N LYS A 98 -19.58 -23.25 -16.87
CA LYS A 98 -18.37 -23.26 -17.71
C LYS A 98 -18.03 -21.88 -18.26
N PHE A 99 -19.02 -21.10 -18.69
CA PHE A 99 -18.80 -19.73 -19.14
C PHE A 99 -18.30 -18.82 -18.01
N ARG A 100 -18.92 -18.91 -16.83
CA ARG A 100 -18.49 -18.18 -15.63
C ARG A 100 -17.06 -18.57 -15.23
N LEU A 101 -16.75 -19.87 -15.25
CA LEU A 101 -15.42 -20.40 -14.95
C LEU A 101 -14.37 -19.87 -15.94
N SER A 102 -14.66 -19.92 -17.25
CA SER A 102 -13.77 -19.35 -18.29
C SER A 102 -13.48 -17.88 -18.03
N LYS A 103 -14.50 -17.09 -17.70
CA LYS A 103 -14.34 -15.66 -17.38
C LYS A 103 -13.48 -15.42 -16.14
N VAL A 104 -13.56 -16.27 -15.12
CA VAL A 104 -12.70 -16.19 -13.92
C VAL A 104 -11.26 -16.59 -14.25
N ILE A 105 -11.07 -17.62 -15.06
CA ILE A 105 -9.75 -18.07 -15.53
C ILE A 105 -9.09 -16.99 -16.40
N ASP A 106 -9.82 -16.38 -17.33
CA ASP A 106 -9.30 -15.29 -18.16
C ASP A 106 -8.87 -14.09 -17.31
N ARG A 107 -9.63 -13.77 -16.26
CA ARG A 107 -9.26 -12.72 -15.28
C ARG A 107 -8.04 -13.09 -14.43
N LEU A 108 -7.82 -14.38 -14.16
CA LEU A 108 -6.60 -14.85 -13.49
C LEU A 108 -5.39 -14.77 -14.42
N GLY A 109 -5.56 -15.10 -15.71
CA GLY A 109 -4.50 -15.06 -16.73
C GLY A 109 -4.11 -13.64 -17.15
N ALA A 110 -5.07 -12.74 -17.35
CA ALA A 110 -4.84 -11.35 -17.75
C ALA A 110 -4.21 -10.47 -16.64
N LYS A 111 -4.14 -10.99 -15.40
CA LYS A 111 -3.55 -10.31 -14.24
C LYS A 111 -2.16 -10.87 -13.88
N SER A 112 -1.62 -11.77 -14.72
CA SER A 112 -0.22 -12.26 -14.69
C SER A 112 0.70 -11.33 -15.45
#